data_AF-A0A9W3DJL6-F1
#
_entry.id   AF-A0A9W3DJL6-F1
#
_cell.length_a   1.000
_cell.length_b   1.000
_cell.length_c   1.000
_cell.angle_alpha   90.00
_cell.angle_beta   90.00
_cell.angle_gamma   90.00
#
_symmetry.space_group_name_H-M   'P 1'
#
loop_
_entity.id
_entity.type
_entity.pdbx_description
1 polymer ?
#
loop_
_entity_poly.entity_id
_entity_poly.type
_entity_poly.pdbx_seq_one_letter_code
_entity_poly.pdbx_strand_id
1 'polypeptide(L)'
;MDTLHPENDRLPSPPLISDRVLINGVITPLTLTADGELQWTESALRKSTTEKEILSFAVEGNKVKLKTLVERRGSICCGGSGGDYARKDFVFEPLYDESRKLWCDKLRQRLDSLVGRPKRLLVFVNPFGGKKTARKIFLEEVKPLFDVCSCSTYVQETKYQLHAKEMVRSIDLSKYDGIVCVSGDGVLVEVVNGLLERADWRTALKLPIGMVPAGSGNGMIKSLLDPVGLSCSAASATVSIIRGHRRSLDVATISQGTTKFFSVLMLAWGLVADIDIESEKFRWMGSARFDVYIHHCCFSYL
;
A
#
# COMPACT_ATOMS: atom_id res chain seq x y z
N MET A 1 21.79 3.99 29.09
CA MET A 1 22.58 5.00 28.37
C MET A 1 21.72 5.50 27.24
N ASP A 2 21.12 6.65 27.46
CA ASP A 2 20.18 7.31 26.57
C ASP A 2 20.85 7.63 25.23
N THR A 3 20.30 7.08 24.14
CA THR A 3 20.63 7.54 22.79
C THR A 3 19.68 8.67 22.45
N LEU A 4 20.09 9.88 22.83
CA LEU A 4 19.55 11.12 22.26
C LEU A 4 19.69 11.03 20.74
N HIS A 5 18.56 10.92 20.04
CA HIS A 5 18.52 11.18 18.61
C HIS A 5 18.94 12.64 18.41
N PRO A 6 20.01 12.94 17.65
CA PRO A 6 20.30 14.32 17.31
C PRO A 6 19.16 14.80 16.41
N GLU A 7 18.41 15.80 16.87
CA GLU A 7 17.59 16.60 15.98
C GLU A 7 18.52 17.13 14.87
N ASN A 8 18.20 16.72 13.64
CA ASN A 8 18.96 17.01 12.45
C ASN A 8 18.94 18.53 12.23
N ASP A 9 20.06 19.20 12.47
CA ASP A 9 20.35 20.56 11.99
C ASP A 9 20.52 20.53 10.45
N ARG A 10 19.45 20.18 9.74
CA ARG A 10 19.35 20.36 8.30
C ARG A 10 19.06 21.83 8.06
N LEU A 11 19.94 22.51 7.34
CA LEU A 11 19.65 23.82 6.76
C LEU A 11 18.28 23.74 6.05
N PRO A 12 17.35 24.68 6.31
CA PRO A 12 16.01 24.61 5.73
C PRO A 12 16.12 24.66 4.21
N SER A 13 15.50 23.67 3.55
CA SER A 13 15.47 23.63 2.09
C SER A 13 14.84 24.90 1.52
N PRO A 14 15.32 25.38 0.36
CA PRO A 14 14.81 26.60 -0.23
C PRO A 14 13.31 26.48 -0.51
N PRO A 15 12.54 27.58 -0.38
CA PRO A 15 11.12 27.57 -0.67
C PRO A 15 10.89 27.36 -2.18
N LEU A 16 10.03 26.40 -2.53
CA LEU A 16 9.52 26.23 -3.88
C LEU A 16 8.45 27.30 -4.20
N ILE A 17 7.64 27.62 -3.18
CA ILE A 17 6.70 28.73 -3.16
C ILE A 17 6.47 29.15 -1.70
N SER A 18 6.38 30.45 -1.46
CA SER A 18 5.97 31.03 -0.19
C SER A 18 4.99 32.15 -0.46
N ASP A 19 3.82 32.10 0.18
CA ASP A 19 2.76 33.07 -0.06
C ASP A 19 1.87 33.26 1.18
N ARG A 20 1.09 34.34 1.21
CA ARG A 20 0.04 34.57 2.21
C ARG A 20 -1.28 34.01 1.70
N VAL A 21 -1.87 33.12 2.48
CA VAL A 21 -3.13 32.44 2.16
C VAL A 21 -4.08 32.52 3.34
N LEU A 22 -5.37 32.34 3.12
CA LEU A 22 -6.35 32.19 4.20
C LEU A 22 -6.38 30.73 4.66
N ILE A 23 -6.09 30.51 5.94
CA ILE A 23 -6.29 29.23 6.63
C ILE A 23 -7.33 29.48 7.72
N ASN A 24 -8.48 28.81 7.63
CA ASN A 24 -9.60 29.00 8.56
C ASN A 24 -10.03 30.49 8.71
N GLY A 25 -9.92 31.27 7.62
CA GLY A 25 -10.27 32.70 7.60
C GLY A 25 -9.18 33.65 8.10
N VAL A 26 -8.03 33.13 8.54
CA VAL A 26 -6.89 33.94 9.00
C VAL A 26 -5.81 33.99 7.92
N ILE A 27 -5.27 35.18 7.63
CA ILE A 27 -4.15 35.34 6.72
C ILE A 27 -2.89 34.74 7.37
N THR A 28 -2.35 33.69 6.75
CA THR A 28 -1.22 32.93 7.27
C THR A 28 -0.15 32.77 6.19
N PRO A 29 1.13 33.00 6.50
CA PRO A 29 2.23 32.61 5.63
C PRO A 29 2.27 31.09 5.48
N LEU A 30 2.19 30.60 4.25
CA LEU A 30 2.27 29.20 3.89
C LEU A 30 3.45 29.01 2.93
N THR A 31 4.31 28.05 3.23
CA THR A 31 5.48 27.75 2.40
C THR A 31 5.50 26.27 2.04
N LEU A 32 5.73 25.96 0.76
CA LEU A 32 6.09 24.63 0.30
C LEU A 32 7.58 24.64 -0.01
N THR A 33 8.36 23.81 0.67
CA THR A 33 9.81 23.72 0.48
C THR A 33 10.16 22.83 -0.71
N ALA A 34 11.40 22.93 -1.19
CA ALA A 34 11.93 22.06 -2.23
C ALA A 34 11.98 20.57 -1.81
N ASP A 35 12.01 20.27 -0.51
CA ASP A 35 11.91 18.92 0.04
C ASP A 35 10.45 18.44 0.15
N GLY A 36 9.49 19.25 -0.31
CA GLY A 36 8.08 18.93 -0.31
C GLY A 36 7.44 19.01 1.07
N GLU A 37 8.04 19.75 2.00
CA GLU A 37 7.40 20.09 3.27
C GLU A 37 6.52 21.32 3.11
N LEU A 38 5.28 21.20 3.55
CA LEU A 38 4.37 22.32 3.73
C LEU A 38 4.49 22.85 5.15
N GLN A 39 4.81 24.13 5.32
CA GLN A 39 5.08 24.76 6.60
C GLN A 39 4.18 25.99 6.78
N TRP A 40 3.54 26.09 7.95
CA TRP A 40 2.71 27.24 8.33
C TRP A 40 2.70 27.44 9.85
N THR A 41 2.23 28.60 10.30
CA THR A 41 2.10 28.91 11.73
C THR A 41 0.63 29.13 12.07
N GLU A 42 0.11 28.39 13.04
CA GLU A 42 -1.27 28.52 13.53
C GLU A 42 -1.23 28.80 15.02
N SER A 43 -1.83 29.90 15.48
CA SER A 43 -1.90 30.28 16.90
C SER A 43 -0.53 30.26 17.61
N ALA A 44 0.51 30.81 16.95
CA ALA A 44 1.91 30.80 17.37
C ALA A 44 2.62 29.44 17.40
N LEU A 45 1.93 28.33 17.06
CA LEU A 45 2.55 27.02 16.90
C LEU A 45 2.97 26.80 15.43
N ARG A 46 4.24 26.43 15.22
CA ARG A 46 4.70 25.98 13.89
C ARG A 46 4.11 24.60 13.61
N LYS A 47 3.46 24.46 12.46
CA LYS A 47 2.98 23.18 11.93
C LYS A 47 3.68 22.89 10.61
N SER A 48 3.94 21.61 10.37
CA SER A 48 4.46 21.14 9.10
C SER A 48 3.76 19.86 8.67
N THR A 49 3.79 19.59 7.37
CA THR A 49 3.36 18.35 6.75
C THR A 49 4.34 18.01 5.66
N THR A 50 4.82 16.77 5.61
CA THR A 50 5.84 16.34 4.66
C THR A 50 5.22 15.80 3.38
N GLU A 51 5.97 15.74 2.28
CA GLU A 51 5.49 15.18 1.01
C GLU A 51 4.97 13.74 1.13
N LYS A 52 5.55 12.96 2.05
CA LYS A 52 5.19 11.57 2.28
C LYS A 52 3.77 11.44 2.84
N GLU A 53 3.28 12.52 3.44
CA GLU A 53 1.93 12.66 3.96
C GLU A 53 0.98 13.20 2.90
N ILE A 54 1.45 13.93 1.88
CA ILE A 54 0.62 14.48 0.81
C ILE A 54 0.34 13.41 -0.25
N LEU A 55 -0.92 13.00 -0.36
CA LEU A 55 -1.35 12.05 -1.37
C LEU A 55 -1.64 12.73 -2.71
N SER A 56 -2.48 13.76 -2.66
CA SER A 56 -2.91 14.54 -3.82
C SER A 56 -3.52 15.87 -3.37
N PHE A 57 -4.03 16.65 -4.32
CA PHE A 57 -4.78 17.86 -4.03
C PHE A 57 -6.00 18.00 -4.96
N ALA A 58 -6.98 18.77 -4.51
CA ALA A 58 -8.15 19.17 -5.29
C ALA A 58 -8.38 20.68 -5.16
N VAL A 59 -9.01 21.27 -6.17
CA VAL A 59 -9.42 22.67 -6.16
C VAL A 59 -10.93 22.74 -6.08
N GLU A 60 -11.45 23.47 -5.09
CA GLU A 60 -12.89 23.64 -4.84
C GLU A 60 -13.20 25.14 -4.77
N GLY A 61 -13.61 25.72 -5.89
CA GLY A 61 -13.73 27.17 -6.02
C GLY A 61 -12.37 27.84 -5.81
N ASN A 62 -12.26 28.76 -4.86
CA ASN A 62 -11.00 29.45 -4.54
C ASN A 62 -10.09 28.66 -3.58
N LYS A 63 -10.57 27.53 -3.05
CA LYS A 63 -9.85 26.74 -2.04
C LYS A 63 -9.01 25.66 -2.69
N VAL A 64 -7.81 25.47 -2.16
CA VAL A 64 -6.93 24.33 -2.45
C VAL A 64 -7.00 23.38 -1.26
N LYS A 65 -7.45 22.15 -1.52
CA LYS A 65 -7.58 21.08 -0.53
C LYS A 65 -6.50 20.03 -0.79
N LEU A 66 -5.50 19.98 0.07
CA LEU A 66 -4.53 18.90 0.12
C LEU A 66 -5.14 17.70 0.83
N LYS A 67 -5.06 16.53 0.22
CA LYS A 67 -5.47 15.26 0.82
C LYS A 67 -4.23 14.63 1.43
N THR A 68 -4.17 14.59 2.75
CA THR A 68 -2.99 14.09 3.47
C THR A 68 -3.32 12.90 4.36
N LEU A 69 -2.28 12.18 4.73
CA LEU A 69 -2.31 11.10 5.71
C LEU A 69 -1.43 11.49 6.89
N VAL A 70 -1.95 11.29 8.09
CA VAL A 70 -1.19 11.43 9.32
C VAL A 70 -0.97 10.04 9.90
N GLU A 71 0.29 9.71 10.21
CA GLU A 71 0.61 8.48 10.92
C GLU A 71 0.07 8.55 12.36
N ARG A 72 -0.69 7.53 12.75
CA ARG A 72 -1.15 7.37 14.14
C ARG A 72 0.04 6.88 14.96
N ARG A 73 0.75 7.80 15.63
CA ARG A 73 1.82 7.41 16.56
C ARG A 73 1.24 6.66 17.76
N GLY A 74 1.55 5.37 17.85
CA GLY A 74 1.51 4.57 19.08
C GLY A 74 0.13 4.26 19.66
N SER A 75 -0.43 3.10 19.30
CA SER A 75 -1.17 2.29 20.27
C SER A 75 -0.61 0.88 20.23
N ILE A 76 0.02 0.50 21.33
CA ILE A 76 0.38 -0.89 21.63
C ILE A 76 -0.90 -1.73 21.57
N CYS A 77 -0.83 -2.80 20.76
CA CYS A 77 -1.55 -4.07 20.83
C CYS A 77 -3.09 -4.10 21.01
N CYS A 78 -3.66 -5.11 20.35
CA CYS A 78 -5.00 -5.68 20.53
C CYS A 78 -6.16 -5.00 19.77
N GLY A 79 -6.47 -5.56 18.60
CA GLY A 79 -7.87 -5.79 18.19
C GLY A 79 -8.66 -4.64 17.57
N GLY A 80 -8.06 -3.47 17.29
CA GLY A 80 -8.76 -2.37 16.62
C GLY A 80 -8.55 -2.37 15.10
N SER A 81 -9.63 -2.26 14.32
CA SER A 81 -9.62 -2.05 12.85
C SER A 81 -9.14 -0.66 12.40
N GLY A 82 -8.39 0.06 13.26
CA GLY A 82 -7.82 1.36 12.96
C GLY A 82 -6.44 1.20 12.36
N GLY A 83 -6.31 1.36 11.03
CA GLY A 83 -5.01 1.30 10.36
C GLY A 83 -4.03 2.40 10.81
N ASP A 84 -2.77 2.29 10.38
CA ASP A 84 -1.67 3.18 10.81
C ASP A 84 -1.85 4.64 10.38
N TYR A 85 -2.78 4.90 9.47
CA TYR A 85 -2.98 6.19 8.85
C TYR A 85 -4.37 6.75 9.18
N ALA A 86 -4.43 8.04 9.49
CA ALA A 86 -5.66 8.82 9.53
C ALA A 86 -5.66 9.82 8.37
N ARG A 87 -6.73 9.84 7.58
CA ARG A 87 -6.89 10.87 6.55
C ARG A 87 -7.13 12.22 7.20
N LYS A 88 -6.41 13.23 6.75
CA LYS A 88 -6.59 14.61 7.15
C LYS A 88 -6.54 15.48 5.90
N ASP A 89 -7.59 16.26 5.68
CA ASP A 89 -7.58 17.21 4.58
C ASP A 89 -7.06 18.55 5.13
N PHE A 90 -6.07 19.15 4.47
CA PHE A 90 -5.57 20.49 4.77
C PHE A 90 -6.08 21.44 3.69
N VAL A 91 -6.78 22.50 4.10
CA VAL A 91 -7.44 23.43 3.17
C VAL A 91 -6.89 24.82 3.40
N PHE A 92 -6.51 25.48 2.31
CA PHE A 92 -6.13 26.89 2.31
C PHE A 92 -6.74 27.60 1.10
N GLU A 93 -6.88 28.91 1.19
CA GLU A 93 -7.42 29.76 0.13
C GLU A 93 -6.39 30.82 -0.26
N PRO A 94 -5.75 30.69 -1.42
CA PRO A 94 -4.92 31.73 -2.02
C PRO A 94 -5.67 33.06 -2.12
N LEU A 95 -4.99 34.18 -1.81
CA LEU A 95 -5.63 35.51 -1.81
C LEU A 95 -6.00 35.99 -3.22
N TYR A 96 -5.32 35.49 -4.25
CA TYR A 96 -5.50 35.89 -5.64
C TYR A 96 -5.53 34.67 -6.57
N ASP A 97 -6.19 34.79 -7.73
CA ASP A 97 -6.29 33.71 -8.71
C ASP A 97 -4.92 33.30 -9.28
N GLU A 98 -4.03 34.26 -9.51
CA GLU A 98 -2.66 33.98 -9.98
C GLU A 98 -1.87 33.15 -8.95
N SER A 99 -2.00 33.50 -7.67
CA SER A 99 -1.42 32.71 -6.58
C SER A 99 -2.00 31.30 -6.55
N ARG A 100 -3.32 31.14 -6.70
CA ARG A 100 -3.96 29.82 -6.77
C ARG A 100 -3.39 28.95 -7.89
N LYS A 101 -3.24 29.53 -9.09
CA LYS A 101 -2.64 28.83 -10.25
C LYS A 101 -1.21 28.41 -9.94
N LEU A 102 -0.40 29.32 -9.38
CA LEU A 102 0.98 29.04 -9.01
C LEU A 102 1.08 27.92 -7.97
N TRP A 103 0.25 27.93 -6.93
CA TRP A 103 0.15 26.84 -5.95
C TRP A 103 -0.19 25.51 -6.61
N CYS A 104 -1.19 25.48 -7.48
CA CYS A 104 -1.60 24.26 -8.18
C CYS A 104 -0.46 23.71 -9.05
N ASP A 105 0.27 24.58 -9.75
CA ASP A 105 1.37 24.17 -10.62
C ASP A 105 2.55 23.66 -9.82
N LYS A 106 2.91 24.30 -8.71
CA LYS A 106 3.99 23.82 -7.82
C LYS A 106 3.65 22.52 -7.12
N LEU A 107 2.42 22.36 -6.63
CA LEU A 107 1.95 21.10 -6.04
C LEU A 107 1.93 19.97 -7.06
N ARG A 108 1.42 20.23 -8.28
CA ARG A 108 1.42 19.25 -9.37
C ARG A 108 2.84 18.87 -9.76
N GLN A 109 3.72 19.84 -9.98
CA GLN A 109 5.13 19.61 -10.28
C GLN A 109 5.79 18.74 -9.21
N ARG A 110 5.52 19.01 -7.92
CA ARG A 110 6.07 18.19 -6.83
C ARG A 110 5.54 16.77 -6.87
N LEU A 111 4.22 16.59 -6.95
CA LEU A 111 3.61 15.26 -6.98
C LEU A 111 4.03 14.43 -8.19
N ASP A 112 4.16 15.05 -9.37
CA ASP A 112 4.66 14.38 -10.58
C ASP A 112 6.16 14.07 -10.53
N SER A 113 6.94 14.83 -9.73
CA SER A 113 8.36 14.53 -9.51
C SER A 113 8.61 13.33 -8.59
N LEU A 114 7.58 12.84 -7.88
CA LEU A 114 7.69 11.68 -7.01
C LEU A 114 7.86 10.40 -7.84
N VAL A 115 9.12 9.99 -7.99
CA VAL A 115 9.50 8.79 -8.75
C VAL A 115 8.88 7.54 -8.13
N GLY A 116 8.28 6.69 -8.98
CA GLY A 116 7.82 5.36 -8.61
C GLY A 116 6.34 5.26 -8.23
N ARG A 117 5.64 6.39 -8.03
CA ARG A 117 4.18 6.38 -7.79
C ARG A 117 3.45 5.82 -9.03
N PRO A 118 2.64 4.76 -8.89
CA PRO A 118 1.93 4.18 -10.02
C PRO A 118 0.75 5.05 -10.46
N LYS A 119 0.48 5.15 -11.76
CA LYS A 119 -0.70 5.84 -12.30
C LYS A 119 -1.77 4.84 -12.77
N ARG A 120 -1.37 3.65 -13.24
CA ARG A 120 -2.28 2.59 -13.73
C ARG A 120 -1.96 1.26 -13.07
N LEU A 121 -2.92 0.69 -12.36
CA LEU A 121 -2.75 -0.55 -11.58
C LEU A 121 -3.73 -1.62 -12.07
N LEU A 122 -3.20 -2.80 -12.41
CA LEU A 122 -4.00 -4.01 -12.60
C LEU A 122 -4.27 -4.62 -11.22
N VAL A 123 -5.53 -4.74 -10.81
CA VAL A 123 -5.90 -5.19 -9.47
C VAL A 123 -6.59 -6.54 -9.54
N PHE A 124 -5.95 -7.58 -8.99
CA PHE A 124 -6.60 -8.87 -8.76
C PHE A 124 -7.29 -8.89 -7.41
N VAL A 125 -8.60 -9.17 -7.42
CA VAL A 125 -9.40 -9.31 -6.19
C VAL A 125 -9.87 -10.75 -6.11
N ASN A 126 -9.58 -11.44 -5.01
CA ASN A 126 -10.10 -12.78 -4.79
C ASN A 126 -11.27 -12.78 -3.81
N PRO A 127 -12.53 -12.77 -4.29
CA PRO A 127 -13.70 -12.69 -3.42
C PRO A 127 -13.89 -13.94 -2.55
N PHE A 128 -13.18 -15.04 -2.84
CA PHE A 128 -13.27 -16.30 -2.11
C PHE A 128 -12.20 -16.48 -1.03
N GLY A 129 -11.24 -15.54 -0.93
CA GLY A 129 -10.17 -15.59 0.07
C GLY A 129 -10.67 -15.42 1.50
N GLY A 130 -10.16 -16.24 2.42
CA GLY A 130 -10.43 -16.14 3.86
C GLY A 130 -11.92 -16.00 4.21
N LYS A 131 -12.28 -14.89 4.88
CA LYS A 131 -13.66 -14.57 5.29
C LYS A 131 -14.53 -13.99 4.17
N LYS A 132 -14.10 -14.10 2.91
CA LYS A 132 -14.78 -13.56 1.71
C LYS A 132 -14.98 -12.04 1.75
N THR A 133 -14.05 -11.34 2.40
CA THR A 133 -14.11 -9.88 2.60
C THR A 133 -13.30 -9.10 1.57
N ALA A 134 -12.52 -9.74 0.69
CA ALA A 134 -11.61 -9.04 -0.22
C ALA A 134 -12.29 -8.01 -1.12
N ARG A 135 -13.49 -8.31 -1.65
CA ARG A 135 -14.26 -7.36 -2.45
C ARG A 135 -14.69 -6.14 -1.63
N LYS A 136 -15.12 -6.37 -0.39
CA LYS A 136 -15.50 -5.31 0.55
C LYS A 136 -14.29 -4.43 0.90
N ILE A 137 -13.17 -5.05 1.29
CA ILE A 137 -11.89 -4.37 1.59
C ILE A 137 -11.45 -3.54 0.38
N PHE A 138 -11.53 -4.10 -0.83
CA PHE A 138 -11.18 -3.35 -2.03
C PHE A 138 -12.05 -2.11 -2.21
N LEU A 139 -13.38 -2.26 -2.15
CA LEU A 139 -14.31 -1.15 -2.41
C LEU A 139 -14.30 -0.07 -1.32
N GLU A 140 -14.18 -0.47 -0.05
CA GLU A 140 -14.34 0.43 1.10
C GLU A 140 -13.02 1.05 1.57
N GLU A 141 -11.88 0.35 1.39
CA GLU A 141 -10.59 0.80 1.94
C GLU A 141 -9.56 1.10 0.86
N VAL A 142 -9.40 0.21 -0.13
CA VAL A 142 -8.31 0.28 -1.11
C VAL A 142 -8.63 1.26 -2.24
N LYS A 143 -9.77 1.07 -2.90
CA LYS A 143 -10.18 1.87 -4.06
C LYS A 143 -10.27 3.36 -3.73
N PRO A 144 -10.85 3.79 -2.58
CA PRO A 144 -10.90 5.21 -2.24
C PRO A 144 -9.52 5.85 -2.12
N LEU A 145 -8.51 5.13 -1.63
CA LEU A 145 -7.14 5.63 -1.55
C LEU A 145 -6.49 5.76 -2.94
N PHE A 146 -6.69 4.79 -3.82
CA PHE A 146 -6.24 4.89 -5.21
C PHE A 146 -6.92 6.03 -5.97
N ASP A 147 -8.23 6.17 -5.83
CA ASP A 147 -9.02 7.24 -6.47
C ASP A 147 -8.54 8.63 -6.00
N VAL A 148 -8.30 8.78 -4.69
CA VAL A 148 -7.73 10.01 -4.11
C VAL A 148 -6.40 10.36 -4.77
N CYS A 149 -5.55 9.38 -5.08
CA CYS A 149 -4.24 9.59 -5.68
C CYS A 149 -4.26 9.66 -7.22
N SER A 150 -5.45 9.66 -7.84
CA SER A 150 -5.61 9.58 -9.30
C SER A 150 -4.95 8.34 -9.90
N CYS A 151 -4.84 7.26 -9.13
CA CYS A 151 -4.39 5.96 -9.62
C CYS A 151 -5.56 5.24 -10.30
N SER A 152 -5.51 5.09 -11.62
CA SER A 152 -6.50 4.32 -12.38
C SER A 152 -6.37 2.84 -12.05
N THR A 153 -7.48 2.20 -11.66
CA THR A 153 -7.51 0.78 -11.29
C THR A 153 -8.28 -0.04 -12.32
N TYR A 154 -7.69 -1.16 -12.73
CA TYR A 154 -8.28 -2.12 -13.67
C TYR A 154 -8.52 -3.43 -12.93
N VAL A 155 -9.75 -3.65 -12.51
CA VAL A 155 -10.07 -4.71 -11.54
C VAL A 155 -10.41 -6.02 -12.25
N GLN A 156 -9.81 -7.11 -11.80
CA GLN A 156 -10.10 -8.48 -12.22
C GLN A 156 -10.44 -9.33 -11.00
N GLU A 157 -11.70 -9.74 -10.89
CA GLU A 157 -12.13 -10.67 -9.85
C GLU A 157 -11.75 -12.11 -10.26
N THR A 158 -11.03 -12.83 -9.39
CA THR A 158 -10.67 -14.22 -9.64
C THR A 158 -11.88 -15.12 -9.46
N LYS A 159 -12.10 -16.08 -10.38
CA LYS A 159 -13.30 -16.94 -10.38
C LYS A 159 -13.04 -18.34 -9.83
N TYR A 160 -11.82 -18.84 -9.99
CA TYR A 160 -11.39 -20.18 -9.59
C TYR A 160 -9.88 -20.16 -9.31
N GLN A 161 -9.35 -21.26 -8.76
CA GLN A 161 -7.93 -21.43 -8.50
C GLN A 161 -7.13 -21.41 -9.81
N LEU A 162 -5.98 -20.74 -9.84
CA LEU A 162 -5.14 -20.51 -11.03
C LEU A 162 -5.71 -19.49 -12.04
N HIS A 163 -6.88 -18.89 -11.79
CA HIS A 163 -7.43 -17.88 -12.71
C HIS A 163 -6.52 -16.64 -12.82
N ALA A 164 -5.87 -16.21 -11.73
CA ALA A 164 -4.96 -15.07 -11.79
C ALA A 164 -3.73 -15.39 -12.65
N LYS A 165 -3.22 -16.61 -12.53
CA LYS A 165 -2.12 -17.15 -13.35
C LYS A 165 -2.43 -17.10 -14.84
N GLU A 166 -3.60 -17.59 -15.23
CA GLU A 166 -4.07 -17.59 -16.63
C GLU A 166 -4.22 -16.17 -17.20
N MET A 167 -4.76 -15.25 -16.40
CA MET A 167 -4.93 -13.84 -16.79
C MET A 167 -3.59 -13.13 -17.02
N VAL A 168 -2.64 -13.21 -16.08
CA VAL A 168 -1.35 -12.51 -16.24
C VAL A 168 -0.50 -13.08 -17.36
N ARG A 169 -0.71 -14.36 -17.74
CA ARG A 169 -0.02 -14.97 -18.87
C ARG A 169 -0.43 -14.37 -20.21
N SER A 170 -1.67 -13.88 -20.32
CA SER A 170 -2.27 -13.41 -21.59
C SER A 170 -2.41 -11.89 -21.68
N ILE A 171 -2.45 -11.18 -20.55
CA ILE A 171 -2.67 -9.73 -20.54
C ILE A 171 -1.44 -8.97 -21.08
N ASP A 172 -1.70 -7.83 -21.72
CA ASP A 172 -0.66 -6.87 -22.10
C ASP A 172 -0.27 -6.03 -20.87
N LEU A 173 0.90 -6.37 -20.31
CA LEU A 173 1.43 -5.75 -19.09
C LEU A 173 1.98 -4.33 -19.32
N SER A 174 2.25 -3.93 -20.57
CA SER A 174 2.79 -2.60 -20.89
C SER A 174 1.81 -1.45 -20.60
N LYS A 175 0.53 -1.79 -20.42
CA LYS A 175 -0.56 -0.87 -20.07
C LYS A 175 -0.57 -0.47 -18.59
N TYR A 176 0.21 -1.14 -17.75
CA TYR A 176 0.16 -1.00 -16.30
C TYR A 176 1.53 -0.61 -15.75
N ASP A 177 1.52 0.13 -14.65
CA ASP A 177 2.72 0.53 -13.92
C ASP A 177 2.98 -0.41 -12.73
N GLY A 178 2.00 -1.28 -12.41
CA GLY A 178 2.10 -2.33 -11.38
C GLY A 178 0.87 -3.24 -11.34
N ILE A 179 1.04 -4.39 -10.67
CA ILE A 179 -0.03 -5.33 -10.33
C ILE A 179 -0.32 -5.22 -8.83
N VAL A 180 -1.58 -5.31 -8.41
CA VAL A 180 -1.98 -5.34 -6.99
C VAL A 180 -2.81 -6.58 -6.72
N CYS A 181 -2.41 -7.38 -5.73
CA CYS A 181 -3.15 -8.55 -5.27
C CYS A 181 -3.90 -8.21 -3.98
N VAL A 182 -5.23 -8.08 -4.05
CA VAL A 182 -6.12 -7.96 -2.89
C VAL A 182 -6.62 -9.37 -2.53
N SER A 183 -5.80 -10.09 -1.77
CA SER A 183 -6.02 -11.49 -1.40
C SER A 183 -5.10 -11.91 -0.24
N GLY A 184 -4.96 -13.22 0.01
CA GLY A 184 -3.83 -13.78 0.73
C GLY A 184 -2.69 -14.15 -0.22
N ASP A 185 -1.69 -14.89 0.31
CA ASP A 185 -0.46 -15.22 -0.41
C ASP A 185 -0.69 -16.05 -1.70
N GLY A 186 -1.75 -16.84 -1.78
CA GLY A 186 -2.02 -17.72 -2.93
C GLY A 186 -2.16 -16.99 -4.28
N VAL A 187 -2.82 -15.83 -4.31
CA VAL A 187 -2.95 -15.06 -5.57
C VAL A 187 -1.62 -14.45 -6.00
N LEU A 188 -0.75 -14.07 -5.06
CA LEU A 188 0.62 -13.67 -5.40
C LEU A 188 1.36 -14.82 -6.07
N VAL A 189 1.27 -16.03 -5.52
CA VAL A 189 1.92 -17.22 -6.10
C VAL A 189 1.40 -17.48 -7.52
N GLU A 190 0.08 -17.40 -7.74
CA GLU A 190 -0.52 -17.52 -9.07
C GLU A 190 0.01 -16.46 -10.05
N VAL A 191 0.04 -15.20 -9.63
CA VAL A 191 0.55 -14.10 -10.46
C VAL A 191 2.03 -14.32 -10.81
N VAL A 192 2.88 -14.61 -9.83
CA VAL A 192 4.32 -14.80 -10.08
C VAL A 192 4.59 -16.00 -10.98
N ASN A 193 3.92 -17.13 -10.76
CA ASN A 193 4.06 -18.29 -11.64
C ASN A 193 3.55 -17.99 -13.05
N GLY A 194 2.45 -17.24 -13.18
CA GLY A 194 1.90 -16.87 -14.49
C GLY A 194 2.83 -15.92 -15.26
N LEU A 195 3.48 -14.98 -14.58
CA LEU A 195 4.49 -14.10 -15.17
C LEU A 195 5.74 -14.87 -15.62
N LEU A 196 6.19 -15.84 -14.82
CA LEU A 196 7.36 -16.68 -15.11
C LEU A 196 7.13 -17.67 -16.27
N GLU A 197 5.88 -18.01 -16.57
CA GLU A 197 5.52 -18.85 -17.71
C GLU A 197 5.41 -18.08 -19.04
N ARG A 198 5.55 -16.76 -19.02
CA ARG A 198 5.49 -15.95 -20.25
C ARG A 198 6.80 -16.04 -21.03
N ALA A 199 6.70 -15.88 -22.36
CA ALA A 199 7.88 -15.77 -23.22
C ALA A 199 8.76 -14.55 -22.86
N ASP A 200 8.12 -13.44 -22.44
CA ASP A 200 8.75 -12.18 -22.03
C ASP A 200 8.96 -12.07 -20.51
N TRP A 201 9.04 -13.20 -19.78
CA TRP A 201 9.06 -13.24 -18.31
C TRP A 201 10.11 -12.31 -17.67
N ARG A 202 11.27 -12.13 -18.29
CA ARG A 202 12.35 -11.24 -17.78
C ARG A 202 11.92 -9.77 -17.72
N THR A 203 11.07 -9.34 -18.64
CA THR A 203 10.49 -7.99 -18.65
C THR A 203 9.25 -7.96 -17.78
N ALA A 204 8.42 -9.01 -17.86
CA ALA A 204 7.18 -9.12 -17.08
C ALA A 204 7.44 -9.06 -15.56
N LEU A 205 8.48 -9.74 -15.06
CA LEU A 205 8.86 -9.72 -13.64
C LEU A 205 9.42 -8.38 -13.15
N LYS A 206 9.79 -7.46 -14.05
CA LYS A 206 10.19 -6.10 -13.65
C LYS A 206 9.00 -5.23 -13.27
N LEU A 207 7.77 -5.64 -13.63
CA LEU A 207 6.56 -4.96 -13.24
C LEU A 207 6.35 -5.15 -11.72
N PRO A 208 6.29 -4.07 -10.92
CA PRO A 208 6.12 -4.18 -9.47
C PRO A 208 4.81 -4.86 -9.10
N ILE A 209 4.85 -5.69 -8.06
CA ILE A 209 3.67 -6.37 -7.51
C ILE A 209 3.43 -5.86 -6.08
N GLY A 210 2.28 -5.24 -5.86
CA GLY A 210 1.77 -4.83 -4.56
C GLY A 210 0.84 -5.89 -3.98
N MET A 211 0.80 -6.00 -2.66
CA MET A 211 -0.11 -6.90 -1.95
C MET A 211 -0.94 -6.11 -0.97
N VAL A 212 -2.22 -6.44 -0.86
CA VAL A 212 -3.13 -5.91 0.15
C VAL A 212 -3.72 -7.11 0.91
N PRO A 213 -3.59 -7.16 2.25
CA PRO A 213 -4.03 -8.29 3.04
C PRO A 213 -5.55 -8.42 3.00
N ALA A 214 -6.04 -9.51 2.42
CA ALA A 214 -7.46 -9.86 2.38
C ALA A 214 -7.72 -11.36 2.51
N GLY A 215 -6.68 -12.16 2.82
CA GLY A 215 -6.79 -13.61 3.05
C GLY A 215 -6.65 -14.01 4.51
N SER A 216 -6.69 -15.31 4.77
CA SER A 216 -6.38 -15.89 6.10
C SER A 216 -4.88 -15.99 6.35
N GLY A 217 -4.08 -16.20 5.30
CA GLY A 217 -2.61 -16.15 5.32
C GLY A 217 -2.14 -14.93 4.54
N ASN A 218 -1.49 -14.00 5.23
CA ASN A 218 -0.96 -12.74 4.69
C ASN A 218 0.54 -12.62 5.05
N GLY A 219 1.25 -13.74 5.01
CA GLY A 219 2.63 -13.84 5.51
C GLY A 219 3.55 -12.89 4.76
N MET A 220 3.43 -12.83 3.43
CA MET A 220 4.32 -12.02 2.61
C MET A 220 4.18 -10.52 2.86
N ILE A 221 2.94 -10.00 2.85
CA ILE A 221 2.70 -8.57 3.11
C ILE A 221 3.05 -8.19 4.55
N LYS A 222 2.83 -9.09 5.52
CA LYS A 222 3.29 -8.90 6.89
C LYS A 222 4.81 -8.78 6.97
N SER A 223 5.55 -9.67 6.31
CA SER A 223 7.03 -9.61 6.24
C SER A 223 7.58 -8.34 5.57
N LEU A 224 6.80 -7.71 4.69
CA LEU A 224 7.18 -6.44 4.06
C LEU A 224 6.90 -5.22 4.94
N LEU A 225 5.81 -5.24 5.72
CA LEU A 225 5.36 -4.10 6.54
C LEU A 225 5.99 -4.08 7.95
N ASP A 226 6.21 -5.25 8.57
CA ASP A 226 6.75 -5.35 9.93
C ASP A 226 8.12 -4.63 10.08
N PRO A 227 9.11 -4.79 9.17
CA PRO A 227 10.42 -4.14 9.32
C PRO A 227 10.38 -2.62 9.22
N VAL A 228 9.30 -2.05 8.66
CA VAL A 228 9.09 -0.59 8.56
C VAL A 228 8.10 -0.09 9.61
N GLY A 229 7.72 -0.93 10.58
CA GLY A 229 6.85 -0.57 11.69
C GLY A 229 5.39 -0.31 11.31
N LEU A 230 4.94 -0.86 10.18
CA LEU A 230 3.56 -0.71 9.72
C LEU A 230 2.75 -1.98 10.05
N SER A 231 1.51 -1.79 10.48
CA SER A 231 0.55 -2.87 10.69
C SER A 231 0.16 -3.54 9.37
N CYS A 232 -0.08 -4.84 9.43
CA CYS A 232 -0.62 -5.62 8.30
C CYS A 232 -2.10 -5.28 8.08
N SER A 233 -2.36 -4.09 7.53
CA SER A 233 -3.69 -3.56 7.23
C SER A 233 -3.82 -3.16 5.76
N ALA A 234 -5.07 -3.12 5.26
CA ALA A 234 -5.33 -2.74 3.89
C ALA A 234 -4.88 -1.30 3.59
N ALA A 235 -5.10 -0.39 4.55
CA ALA A 235 -4.64 1.00 4.45
C ALA A 235 -3.12 1.09 4.32
N SER A 236 -2.36 0.45 5.22
CA SER A 236 -0.90 0.56 5.24
C SER A 236 -0.25 -0.03 3.99
N ALA A 237 -0.77 -1.17 3.53
CA ALA A 237 -0.39 -1.77 2.26
C ALA A 237 -0.67 -0.84 1.06
N THR A 238 -1.88 -0.28 0.99
CA THR A 238 -2.30 0.58 -0.13
C THR A 238 -1.48 1.87 -0.18
N VAL A 239 -1.21 2.49 0.97
CA VAL A 239 -0.36 3.68 1.07
C VAL A 239 1.07 3.39 0.63
N SER A 240 1.61 2.23 1.01
CA SER A 240 2.94 1.79 0.56
C SER A 240 3.01 1.61 -0.96
N ILE A 241 1.97 1.04 -1.58
CA ILE A 241 1.84 0.91 -3.04
C ILE A 241 1.79 2.30 -3.70
N ILE A 242 0.96 3.21 -3.18
CA ILE A 242 0.83 4.58 -3.70
C ILE A 242 2.14 5.37 -3.60
N ARG A 243 2.90 5.17 -2.52
CA ARG A 243 4.22 5.80 -2.34
C ARG A 243 5.26 5.25 -3.31
N GLY A 244 5.03 4.07 -3.89
CA GLY A 244 5.86 3.53 -4.97
C GLY A 244 7.22 2.98 -4.52
N HIS A 245 7.42 2.76 -3.22
CA HIS A 245 8.63 2.11 -2.71
C HIS A 245 8.67 0.64 -3.15
N ARG A 246 9.83 0.19 -3.63
CA ARG A 246 10.02 -1.15 -4.19
C ARG A 246 11.15 -1.85 -3.46
N ARG A 247 11.02 -3.16 -3.32
CA ARG A 247 12.06 -4.05 -2.80
C ARG A 247 12.13 -5.28 -3.70
N SER A 248 13.34 -5.65 -4.11
CA SER A 248 13.57 -6.91 -4.81
C SER A 248 13.36 -8.09 -3.87
N LEU A 249 12.81 -9.17 -4.39
CA LEU A 249 12.49 -10.38 -3.63
C LEU A 249 13.03 -11.59 -4.40
N ASP A 250 13.49 -12.57 -3.64
CA ASP A 250 13.96 -13.82 -4.21
C ASP A 250 12.78 -14.72 -4.58
N VAL A 251 12.98 -15.53 -5.63
CA VAL A 251 12.01 -16.55 -6.06
C VAL A 251 12.72 -17.89 -6.07
N ALA A 252 12.22 -18.83 -5.28
CA ALA A 252 12.71 -20.19 -5.27
C ALA A 252 12.13 -20.97 -6.45
N THR A 253 12.97 -21.72 -7.15
CA THR A 253 12.55 -22.67 -8.18
C THR A 253 12.49 -24.07 -7.58
N ILE A 254 11.34 -24.71 -7.67
CA ILE A 254 11.13 -26.08 -7.21
C ILE A 254 10.93 -26.98 -8.43
N SER A 255 11.66 -28.09 -8.47
CA SER A 255 11.55 -29.11 -9.53
C SER A 255 11.16 -30.45 -8.90
N GLN A 256 10.07 -31.04 -9.39
CA GLN A 256 9.56 -32.33 -8.95
C GLN A 256 9.28 -33.19 -10.17
N GLY A 257 10.22 -34.08 -10.50
CA GLY A 257 10.17 -34.85 -11.75
C GLY A 257 10.16 -33.91 -12.96
N THR A 258 9.10 -33.98 -13.76
CA THR A 258 8.89 -33.11 -14.93
C THR A 258 8.20 -31.78 -14.60
N THR A 259 7.69 -31.63 -13.38
CA THR A 259 6.96 -30.43 -12.95
C THR A 259 7.93 -29.40 -12.39
N LYS A 260 7.79 -28.15 -12.81
CA LYS A 260 8.54 -27.01 -12.30
C LYS A 260 7.57 -25.93 -11.83
N PHE A 261 7.74 -25.45 -10.61
CA PHE A 261 6.94 -24.36 -10.05
C PHE A 261 7.79 -23.45 -9.17
N PHE A 262 7.26 -22.27 -8.87
CA PHE A 262 8.00 -21.22 -8.18
C PHE A 262 7.33 -20.87 -6.85
N SER A 263 8.16 -20.65 -5.82
CA SER A 263 7.72 -20.15 -4.51
C SER A 263 8.36 -18.79 -4.22
N VAL A 264 7.62 -17.94 -3.53
CA VAL A 264 7.99 -16.55 -3.21
C VAL A 264 8.12 -16.32 -1.70
N LEU A 265 7.78 -17.31 -0.87
CA LEU A 265 7.76 -17.17 0.58
C LEU A 265 8.31 -18.42 1.25
N MET A 266 7.65 -19.56 1.06
CA MET A 266 7.98 -20.79 1.77
C MET A 266 7.65 -22.03 0.94
N LEU A 267 8.44 -23.08 1.14
CA LEU A 267 8.07 -24.46 0.83
C LEU A 267 8.13 -25.24 2.16
N ALA A 268 7.04 -25.89 2.53
CA ALA A 268 6.92 -26.61 3.80
C ALA A 268 6.69 -28.10 3.58
N TRP A 269 7.16 -28.93 4.52
CA TRP A 269 6.92 -30.37 4.60
C TRP A 269 6.80 -30.80 6.06
N GLY A 270 6.05 -31.88 6.32
CA GLY A 270 5.74 -32.37 7.66
C GLY A 270 4.68 -31.50 8.36
N LEU A 271 4.81 -31.33 9.67
CA LEU A 271 3.78 -30.73 10.53
C LEU A 271 3.24 -29.38 10.01
N VAL A 272 4.11 -28.48 9.52
CA VAL A 272 3.67 -27.18 9.00
C VAL A 272 2.79 -27.34 7.76
N ALA A 273 3.15 -28.25 6.85
CA ALA A 273 2.34 -28.53 5.67
C ALA A 273 1.01 -29.20 6.03
N ASP A 274 1.03 -30.12 7.00
CA ASP A 274 -0.19 -30.77 7.49
C ASP A 274 -1.14 -29.73 8.12
N ILE A 275 -0.62 -28.80 8.92
CA ILE A 275 -1.41 -27.69 9.49
C ILE A 275 -2.01 -26.83 8.38
N ASP A 276 -1.24 -26.46 7.36
CA ASP A 276 -1.73 -25.65 6.26
C ASP A 276 -2.87 -26.33 5.51
N ILE A 277 -2.70 -27.61 5.14
CA ILE A 277 -3.68 -28.41 4.37
C ILE A 277 -4.94 -28.65 5.21
N GLU A 278 -4.78 -29.17 6.42
CA GLU A 278 -5.90 -29.64 7.21
C GLU A 278 -6.70 -28.50 7.85
N SER A 279 -6.09 -27.35 8.07
CA SER A 279 -6.81 -26.17 8.57
C SER A 279 -7.69 -25.50 7.50
N GLU A 280 -7.60 -25.90 6.21
CA GLU A 280 -8.41 -25.33 5.13
C GLU A 280 -9.92 -25.53 5.35
N LYS A 281 -10.33 -26.64 5.99
CA LYS A 281 -11.73 -26.90 6.37
C LYS A 281 -12.28 -25.86 7.35
N PHE A 282 -11.40 -25.10 8.00
CA PHE A 282 -11.73 -24.05 8.94
C PHE A 282 -11.48 -22.63 8.40
N ARG A 283 -11.49 -22.43 7.07
CA ARG A 283 -11.31 -21.09 6.46
C ARG A 283 -12.23 -20.00 7.03
N TRP A 284 -13.42 -20.37 7.49
CA TRP A 284 -14.37 -19.45 8.13
C TRP A 284 -13.81 -18.76 9.40
N MET A 285 -12.82 -19.39 10.08
CA MET A 285 -12.14 -18.82 11.25
C MET A 285 -11.13 -17.72 10.90
N GLY A 286 -10.79 -17.53 9.61
CA GLY A 286 -9.72 -16.61 9.21
C GLY A 286 -8.35 -17.14 9.63
N SER A 287 -7.50 -16.26 10.18
CA SER A 287 -6.13 -16.60 10.61
C SER A 287 -6.10 -17.54 11.82
N ALA A 288 -7.10 -17.50 12.70
CA ALA A 288 -7.16 -18.34 13.90
C ALA A 288 -7.20 -19.85 13.60
N ARG A 289 -7.47 -20.23 12.34
CA ARG A 289 -7.45 -21.64 11.90
C ARG A 289 -6.10 -22.33 12.15
N PHE A 290 -5.00 -21.59 12.04
CA PHE A 290 -3.66 -22.14 12.23
C PHE A 290 -3.43 -22.48 13.70
N ASP A 291 -3.80 -21.58 14.61
CA ASP A 291 -3.67 -21.75 16.06
C ASP A 291 -4.57 -22.89 16.58
N VAL A 292 -5.81 -22.97 16.11
CA VAL A 292 -6.73 -24.04 16.53
C VAL A 292 -6.22 -25.41 16.08
N TYR A 293 -5.72 -25.49 14.84
CA TYR A 293 -5.29 -26.78 14.30
C TYR A 293 -3.96 -27.25 14.89
N ILE A 294 -3.01 -26.34 15.14
CA ILE A 294 -1.75 -26.72 15.81
C ILE A 294 -2.03 -27.27 17.21
N HIS A 295 -2.97 -26.69 17.97
CA HIS A 295 -3.39 -27.24 19.25
C HIS A 295 -3.97 -28.64 19.10
N HIS A 296 -4.87 -28.86 18.14
CA HIS A 296 -5.44 -30.19 17.87
C HIS A 296 -4.35 -31.23 17.53
N CYS A 297 -3.38 -30.87 16.69
CA CYS A 297 -2.23 -31.74 16.38
C CYS A 297 -1.42 -32.07 17.64
N CYS A 298 -1.07 -31.08 18.46
CA CYS A 298 -0.30 -31.31 19.68
C CYS A 298 -0.98 -32.30 20.64
N PHE A 299 -2.32 -32.32 20.70
CA PHE A 299 -3.07 -33.29 21.53
C PHE A 299 -3.28 -34.66 20.86
N SER A 300 -3.08 -34.77 19.55
CA SER A 300 -3.26 -36.04 18.82
C SER A 300 -1.94 -36.83 18.62
N TYR A 301 -0.80 -36.15 18.78
CA TYR A 301 0.55 -36.73 18.68
C TYR A 301 1.23 -36.95 20.05
N LEU A 302 0.50 -36.74 21.15
CA LEU A 302 0.83 -37.15 22.53
C LEU A 302 -0.03 -38.36 22.91
#